data_AF-A0A7M3XRR4-F1
#
_entry.id   AF-A0A7M3XRR4-F1
#
_cell.length_a   1.000
_cell.length_b   1.000
_cell.length_c   1.000
_cell.angle_alpha   90.00
_cell.angle_beta   90.00
_cell.angle_gamma   90.00
#
_symmetry.space_group_name_H-M   'P 1'
#
loop_
_entity.id
_entity.type
_entity.pdbx_description
1 polymer ?
#
loop_
_entity_poly.entity_id
_entity_poly.type
_entity_poly.pdbx_seq_one_letter_code
_entity_poly.pdbx_strand_id
1 'polypeptide(L)'
;MLQPRQLIFGVVLILGISFSPLTHSEFLTPDHEAEFSDGGQNIFQQESLDPNWFAASSKGVNGYPLKDLSGQFTLAHGSFNPISEAPPQIPAKLQYSADFEQTGMKFIQLRSNDYTWLYNLQSMGNVNILDVLGDGNFVIRVLPDLSASLAKLDDPEQVRWLADLQPGYRIHPDLLATNSHDKLAVIPASDLAVGGYAELSRDLINFGASTAWCGITLCQVSINEGSDFIFNAAFDGRVVWIEPVAEMTVHNAVVRAISGVVSVENDATFTLDGSGEMIAIADTGLD
;
A
#
# COMPACT_ATOMS: atom_id res chain seq x y z
N MET A 1 25.75 37.46 20.80
CA MET A 1 24.47 38.15 21.02
C MET A 1 24.03 38.70 19.67
N LEU A 2 23.12 38.02 18.98
CA LEU A 2 22.61 38.45 17.67
C LEU A 2 21.70 39.67 17.87
N GLN A 3 21.82 40.68 17.01
CA GLN A 3 21.01 41.89 17.12
C GLN A 3 19.53 41.58 16.82
N PRO A 4 18.56 42.25 17.46
CA PRO A 4 17.12 41.95 17.33
C PRO A 4 16.60 41.97 15.90
N ARG A 5 17.26 42.70 14.98
CA ARG A 5 16.92 42.70 13.55
C ARG A 5 17.32 41.41 12.80
N GLN A 6 18.35 40.70 13.26
CA GLN A 6 18.80 39.43 12.67
C GLN A 6 17.91 38.25 13.10
N LEU A 7 17.31 38.34 14.30
CA LEU A 7 16.30 37.38 14.77
C LEU A 7 14.99 37.48 13.99
N ILE A 8 14.56 38.68 13.62
CA ILE A 8 13.32 38.87 12.85
C ILE A 8 13.46 38.33 11.41
N PHE A 9 14.59 38.57 10.75
CA PHE A 9 14.85 37.99 9.43
C PHE A 9 14.97 36.46 9.49
N GLY A 10 15.58 35.89 10.53
CA GLY A 10 15.66 34.44 10.72
C GLY A 10 14.30 33.77 10.94
N VAL A 11 13.39 34.42 11.69
CA VAL A 11 12.04 33.89 11.94
C VAL A 11 11.14 34.00 10.69
N VAL A 12 11.25 35.09 9.92
CA VAL A 12 10.51 35.23 8.64
C VAL A 12 11.01 34.25 7.58
N LEU A 13 12.31 33.94 7.56
CA LEU A 13 12.87 32.98 6.60
C LEU A 13 12.51 31.52 6.94
N ILE A 14 12.36 31.19 8.24
CA ILE A 14 11.90 29.85 8.69
C ILE A 14 10.38 29.68 8.51
N LEU A 15 9.59 30.76 8.67
CA LEU A 15 8.15 30.75 8.41
C LEU A 15 7.79 30.85 6.92
N GLY A 16 8.65 31.45 6.09
CA GLY A 16 8.44 31.57 4.64
C GLY A 16 8.72 30.29 3.83
N ILE A 17 9.48 29.34 4.38
CA ILE A 17 9.77 28.05 3.74
C ILE A 17 8.74 26.97 4.16
N SER A 18 7.91 27.25 5.18
CA SER A 18 6.88 26.32 5.68
C SER A 18 5.47 26.59 5.15
N PHE A 19 5.29 27.56 4.24
CA PHE A 19 4.02 27.81 3.56
C PHE A 19 4.15 27.76 2.02
N SER A 20 3.82 26.56 1.50
CA SER A 20 3.26 26.28 0.17
C SER A 20 4.24 26.00 -0.99
N PRO A 21 3.89 25.04 -1.89
CA PRO A 21 2.59 24.95 -2.55
C PRO A 21 1.64 23.92 -1.92
N LEU A 22 0.73 24.41 -1.07
CA LEU A 22 -0.60 23.81 -0.86
C LEU A 22 -1.59 24.60 -1.73
N THR A 23 -1.28 24.71 -3.02
CA THR A 23 -2.17 25.27 -4.05
C THR A 23 -1.88 24.54 -5.36
N HIS A 24 -2.09 23.22 -5.39
CA HIS A 24 -2.37 22.43 -6.59
C HIS A 24 -2.78 21.02 -6.12
N SER A 25 -3.97 20.91 -5.52
CA SER A 25 -4.61 19.61 -5.25
C SER A 25 -5.60 19.21 -6.35
N GLU A 26 -5.54 19.85 -7.52
CA GLU A 26 -6.39 19.51 -8.68
C GLU A 26 -5.71 18.54 -9.66
N PHE A 27 -4.57 17.92 -9.33
CA PHE A 27 -3.83 17.10 -10.30
C PHE A 27 -3.61 15.64 -9.91
N LEU A 28 -4.55 15.02 -9.17
CA LEU A 28 -4.62 13.56 -9.03
C LEU A 28 -6.08 13.08 -8.90
N THR A 29 -7.00 13.64 -9.69
CA THR A 29 -8.13 12.83 -10.13
C THR A 29 -7.61 12.01 -11.31
N PRO A 30 -7.61 10.67 -11.26
CA PRO A 30 -7.46 9.91 -12.50
C PRO A 30 -8.65 10.29 -13.37
N ASP A 31 -8.40 11.01 -14.47
CA ASP A 31 -9.41 11.17 -15.51
C ASP A 31 -9.77 9.76 -15.99
N HIS A 32 -10.92 9.27 -15.54
CA HIS A 32 -11.52 8.04 -16.06
C HIS A 32 -12.22 8.28 -17.40
N GLU A 33 -12.01 9.44 -18.03
CA GLU A 33 -12.33 9.63 -19.43
C GLU A 33 -11.26 8.93 -20.26
N ALA A 34 -11.48 7.64 -20.51
CA ALA A 34 -10.99 7.06 -21.75
C ALA A 34 -11.51 7.97 -22.86
N GLU A 35 -10.62 8.68 -23.56
CA GLU A 35 -10.93 9.36 -24.81
C GLU A 35 -11.43 8.30 -25.81
N PHE A 36 -12.73 8.03 -25.77
CA PHE A 36 -13.42 7.42 -26.88
C PHE A 36 -13.46 8.50 -27.96
N SER A 37 -12.47 8.45 -28.84
CA SER A 37 -12.55 9.09 -30.15
C SER A 37 -13.74 8.48 -30.89
N ASP A 38 -14.93 9.02 -30.69
CA ASP A 38 -16.04 8.87 -31.62
C ASP A 38 -15.71 9.75 -32.84
N GLY A 39 -14.84 9.23 -33.70
CA GLY A 39 -14.33 9.88 -34.90
C GLY A 39 -15.35 9.85 -36.04
N GLY A 40 -16.58 10.28 -35.78
CA GLY A 40 -17.55 10.63 -36.80
C GLY A 40 -17.23 11.99 -37.40
N GLN A 41 -16.59 11.97 -38.58
CA GLN A 41 -16.57 13.04 -39.60
C GLN A 41 -15.58 14.22 -39.43
N ASN A 42 -14.57 14.19 -40.32
CA ASN A 42 -14.06 15.31 -41.13
C ASN A 42 -13.43 16.53 -40.44
N ILE A 43 -12.19 16.42 -39.92
CA ILE A 43 -11.22 17.54 -39.96
C ILE A 43 -9.78 16.99 -39.96
N PHE A 44 -9.23 16.61 -41.11
CA PHE A 44 -7.79 16.76 -41.33
C PHE A 44 -7.57 17.10 -42.80
N GLN A 45 -7.22 18.36 -43.02
CA GLN A 45 -6.71 18.85 -44.28
C GLN A 45 -5.43 18.08 -44.58
N GLN A 46 -5.44 17.42 -45.73
CA GLN A 46 -4.47 16.43 -46.16
C GLN A 46 -3.13 17.10 -46.48
N GLU A 47 -2.26 17.23 -45.48
CA GLU A 47 -0.81 17.34 -45.73
C GLU A 47 -0.33 16.01 -46.29
N SER A 48 0.51 16.08 -47.33
CA SER A 48 0.97 14.93 -48.10
C SER A 48 1.76 13.96 -47.22
N LEU A 49 1.10 12.88 -46.80
CA LEU A 49 1.75 11.72 -46.20
C LEU A 49 2.74 11.11 -47.21
N ASP A 50 3.96 10.85 -46.75
CA ASP A 50 4.98 10.09 -47.50
C ASP A 50 4.37 8.78 -48.02
N PRO A 51 4.59 8.37 -49.29
CA PRO A 51 3.99 7.16 -49.88
C PRO A 51 4.32 5.84 -49.18
N ASN A 52 5.23 5.85 -48.20
CA ASN A 52 5.62 4.68 -47.41
C ASN A 52 4.93 4.59 -46.03
N TRP A 53 4.13 5.59 -45.65
CA TRP A 53 3.35 5.55 -44.40
C TRP A 53 1.93 5.09 -44.69
N PHE A 54 1.62 3.87 -44.27
CA PHE A 54 0.26 3.36 -44.24
C PHE A 54 -0.30 3.53 -42.83
N ALA A 55 -1.51 4.07 -42.71
CA ALA A 55 -2.22 4.08 -41.44
C ALA A 55 -2.42 2.63 -40.97
N ALA A 56 -1.91 2.29 -39.78
CA ALA A 56 -2.17 1.00 -39.17
C ALA A 56 -3.68 0.85 -38.94
N SER A 57 -4.24 -0.31 -39.29
CA SER A 57 -5.64 -0.58 -39.01
C SER A 57 -5.85 -0.67 -37.50
N SER A 58 -6.45 0.36 -36.90
CA SER A 58 -6.91 0.29 -35.52
C SER A 58 -8.11 -0.65 -35.47
N LYS A 59 -7.91 -1.87 -34.96
CA LYS A 59 -9.03 -2.69 -34.54
C LYS A 59 -9.54 -2.10 -33.24
N GLY A 60 -10.77 -1.60 -33.20
CA GLY A 60 -11.38 -1.14 -31.96
C GLY A 60 -11.29 -2.26 -30.93
N VAL A 61 -10.53 -2.02 -29.86
CA VAL A 61 -10.45 -2.95 -28.74
C VAL A 61 -11.75 -2.77 -27.96
N ASN A 62 -12.79 -3.50 -28.34
CA ASN A 62 -13.93 -3.71 -27.45
C ASN A 62 -13.37 -4.44 -26.23
N GLY A 63 -13.47 -3.78 -25.07
CA GLY A 63 -12.76 -4.15 -23.83
C GLY A 63 -12.66 -5.65 -23.59
N TYR A 64 -11.49 -6.07 -23.09
CA TYR A 64 -11.30 -7.46 -22.69
C TYR A 64 -12.16 -7.76 -21.46
N PRO A 65 -12.90 -8.89 -21.42
CA PRO A 65 -13.62 -9.27 -20.21
C PRO A 65 -12.63 -9.42 -19.06
N LEU A 66 -12.96 -8.85 -17.91
CA LEU A 66 -12.18 -9.07 -16.70
C LEU A 66 -12.21 -10.56 -16.39
N LYS A 67 -11.04 -11.12 -16.06
CA LYS A 67 -10.93 -12.50 -15.61
C LYS A 67 -11.81 -12.69 -14.36
N ASP A 68 -12.45 -13.85 -14.20
CA ASP A 68 -13.15 -14.16 -12.96
C ASP A 68 -12.17 -14.33 -11.79
N LEU A 69 -12.62 -13.96 -10.60
CA LEU A 69 -11.89 -14.21 -9.36
C LEU A 69 -11.79 -15.71 -9.08
N SER A 70 -10.64 -16.18 -8.59
CA SER A 70 -10.46 -17.60 -8.26
C SER A 70 -11.34 -18.01 -7.07
N GLY A 71 -11.64 -17.05 -6.19
CA GLY A 71 -12.37 -17.29 -4.95
C GLY A 71 -11.49 -17.85 -3.83
N GLN A 72 -10.19 -17.98 -4.07
CA GLN A 72 -9.23 -18.33 -3.04
C GLN A 72 -8.88 -17.10 -2.22
N PHE A 73 -8.82 -17.28 -0.91
CA PHE A 73 -8.31 -16.31 0.03
C PHE A 73 -6.90 -16.72 0.41
N THR A 74 -5.90 -15.90 0.06
CA THR A 74 -4.49 -16.23 0.30
C THR A 74 -3.93 -15.36 1.42
N LEU A 75 -3.46 -16.01 2.48
CA LEU A 75 -2.77 -15.41 3.60
C LEU A 75 -1.34 -15.96 3.68
N ALA A 76 -0.46 -15.31 4.43
CA ALA A 76 0.87 -15.85 4.74
C ALA A 76 0.79 -17.23 5.41
N HIS A 77 -0.28 -17.49 6.18
CA HIS A 77 -0.53 -18.79 6.84
C HIS A 77 -1.01 -19.89 5.89
N GLY A 78 -1.37 -19.56 4.64
CA GLY A 78 -1.89 -20.49 3.65
C GLY A 78 -3.07 -19.92 2.85
N SER A 79 -3.44 -20.64 1.80
CA SER A 79 -4.60 -20.34 0.96
C SER A 79 -5.77 -21.28 1.27
N PHE A 80 -6.99 -20.75 1.20
CA PHE A 80 -8.22 -21.51 1.42
C PHE A 80 -9.41 -20.86 0.71
N ASN A 81 -10.45 -21.63 0.39
CA ASN A 81 -11.72 -21.10 -0.10
C ASN A 81 -12.67 -20.85 1.08
N PRO A 82 -12.98 -19.59 1.44
CA PRO A 82 -13.68 -19.27 2.67
C PRO A 82 -15.15 -19.75 2.73
N ILE A 83 -15.73 -20.16 1.61
CA ILE A 83 -17.10 -20.71 1.55
C ILE A 83 -17.10 -22.22 1.85
N SER A 84 -16.04 -22.94 1.51
CA SER A 84 -16.00 -24.41 1.56
C SER A 84 -14.94 -24.99 2.51
N GLU A 85 -13.98 -24.19 2.95
CA GLU A 85 -12.83 -24.62 3.73
C GLU A 85 -12.68 -23.76 4.99
N ALA A 86 -12.13 -24.36 6.04
CA ALA A 86 -11.77 -23.62 7.25
C ALA A 86 -10.49 -22.79 7.00
N PRO A 87 -10.36 -21.61 7.63
CA PRO A 87 -9.16 -20.81 7.48
C PRO A 87 -7.94 -21.50 8.15
N PRO A 88 -6.71 -21.15 7.73
CA PRO A 88 -5.48 -21.68 8.33
C PRO A 88 -5.47 -21.55 9.84
N GLN A 89 -4.99 -22.59 10.52
CA GLN A 89 -4.98 -22.61 11.99
C GLN A 89 -3.96 -21.60 12.55
N ILE A 90 -4.39 -20.87 13.58
CA ILE A 90 -3.55 -19.96 14.37
C ILE A 90 -3.57 -20.40 15.84
N PRO A 91 -2.52 -20.09 16.63
CA PRO A 91 -2.48 -20.45 18.05
C PRO A 91 -3.70 -19.95 18.83
N ALA A 92 -4.23 -20.75 19.74
CA ALA A 92 -5.46 -20.41 20.49
C ALA A 92 -5.40 -19.08 21.23
N LYS A 93 -4.21 -18.68 21.74
CA LYS A 93 -4.01 -17.39 22.40
C LYS A 93 -4.24 -16.18 21.46
N LEU A 94 -4.13 -16.38 20.15
CA LEU A 94 -4.29 -15.36 19.11
C LEU A 94 -5.65 -15.44 18.41
N GLN A 95 -6.55 -16.30 18.89
CA GLN A 95 -7.95 -16.35 18.46
C GLN A 95 -8.78 -15.51 19.43
N TYR A 96 -9.37 -14.43 18.94
CA TYR A 96 -10.18 -13.51 19.73
C TYR A 96 -11.33 -12.96 18.91
N SER A 97 -12.53 -13.52 19.11
CA SER A 97 -13.72 -13.15 18.34
C SER A 97 -14.19 -11.71 18.58
N ALA A 98 -13.86 -11.12 19.74
CA ALA A 98 -14.19 -9.73 20.05
C ALA A 98 -13.11 -8.73 19.62
N ASP A 99 -12.08 -9.17 18.87
CA ASP A 99 -11.05 -8.25 18.35
C ASP A 99 -11.67 -7.15 17.48
N PHE A 100 -12.63 -7.54 16.64
CA PHE A 100 -13.36 -6.60 15.78
C PHE A 100 -14.02 -5.45 16.55
N GLU A 101 -14.48 -5.68 17.79
CA GLU A 101 -15.09 -4.61 18.60
C GLU A 101 -14.09 -3.51 18.96
N GLN A 102 -12.80 -3.85 19.03
CA GLN A 102 -11.72 -2.92 19.36
C GLN A 102 -11.07 -2.35 18.11
N THR A 103 -10.88 -3.18 17.08
CA THR A 103 -10.06 -2.83 15.91
C THR A 103 -10.90 -2.41 14.70
N GLY A 104 -12.15 -2.83 14.63
CA GLY A 104 -13.03 -2.67 13.46
C GLY A 104 -12.56 -3.45 12.24
N MET A 105 -11.54 -4.33 12.35
CA MET A 105 -10.90 -4.95 11.19
C MET A 105 -11.63 -6.21 10.71
N LYS A 106 -11.85 -6.31 9.40
CA LYS A 106 -12.46 -7.47 8.74
C LYS A 106 -11.67 -7.86 7.50
N PHE A 107 -11.71 -9.14 7.19
CA PHE A 107 -11.49 -9.62 5.85
C PHE A 107 -12.75 -9.44 5.01
N ILE A 108 -12.57 -9.05 3.76
CA ILE A 108 -13.63 -9.02 2.76
C ILE A 108 -13.13 -9.63 1.46
N GLN A 109 -13.94 -10.47 0.84
CA GLN A 109 -13.74 -10.99 -0.52
C GLN A 109 -14.90 -10.51 -1.39
N LEU A 110 -14.57 -9.84 -2.49
CA LEU A 110 -15.54 -9.36 -3.48
C LEU A 110 -15.93 -10.46 -4.48
N ARG A 111 -17.03 -10.27 -5.20
CA ARG A 111 -17.47 -11.21 -6.26
C ARG A 111 -16.80 -10.95 -7.61
N SER A 112 -16.40 -9.72 -7.88
CA SER A 112 -15.84 -9.30 -9.16
C SER A 112 -14.53 -8.55 -9.00
N ASN A 113 -13.76 -8.49 -10.10
CA ASN A 113 -12.57 -7.65 -10.23
C ASN A 113 -12.89 -6.15 -10.39
N ASP A 114 -14.17 -5.77 -10.36
CA ASP A 114 -14.58 -4.37 -10.22
C ASP A 114 -14.63 -3.99 -8.74
N TYR A 115 -13.65 -3.19 -8.31
CA TYR A 115 -13.50 -2.73 -6.94
C TYR A 115 -14.11 -1.34 -6.70
N THR A 116 -14.74 -0.75 -7.71
CA THR A 116 -15.29 0.61 -7.67
C THR A 116 -16.27 0.78 -6.51
N TRP A 117 -17.09 -0.23 -6.24
CA TRP A 117 -18.02 -0.24 -5.11
C TRP A 117 -17.30 -0.08 -3.76
N LEU A 118 -16.22 -0.83 -3.52
CA LEU A 118 -15.47 -0.77 -2.26
C LEU A 118 -14.77 0.58 -2.10
N TYR A 119 -14.17 1.10 -3.18
CA TYR A 119 -13.55 2.44 -3.16
C TYR A 119 -14.57 3.56 -2.92
N ASN A 120 -15.79 3.43 -3.45
CA ASN A 120 -16.89 4.36 -3.16
C ASN A 120 -17.32 4.29 -1.69
N LEU A 121 -17.38 3.10 -1.09
CA LEU A 121 -17.65 2.97 0.34
C LEU A 121 -16.59 3.69 1.18
N GLN A 122 -15.32 3.60 0.78
CA GLN A 122 -14.22 4.31 1.43
C GLN A 122 -14.31 5.82 1.27
N SER A 123 -14.56 6.33 0.06
CA SER A 123 -14.69 7.77 -0.17
C SER A 123 -15.87 8.39 0.58
N MET A 124 -16.94 7.61 0.80
CA MET A 124 -18.07 7.98 1.64
C MET A 124 -17.82 7.79 3.15
N GLY A 125 -16.61 7.37 3.55
CA GLY A 125 -16.21 7.22 4.96
C GLY A 125 -16.87 6.05 5.70
N ASN A 126 -17.28 4.99 5.00
CA ASN A 126 -17.91 3.82 5.64
C ASN A 126 -16.90 2.74 6.06
N VAL A 127 -15.80 2.66 5.30
CA VAL A 127 -14.70 1.72 5.52
C VAL A 127 -13.37 2.38 5.19
N ASN A 128 -12.28 1.90 5.76
CA ASN A 128 -10.93 2.16 5.28
C ASN A 128 -10.34 0.87 4.75
N ILE A 129 -9.74 0.89 3.56
CA ILE A 129 -8.98 -0.22 3.00
C ILE A 129 -7.58 -0.16 3.61
N LEU A 130 -7.25 -1.16 4.43
CA LEU A 130 -5.97 -1.24 5.12
C LEU A 130 -4.93 -2.02 4.33
N ASP A 131 -5.35 -3.05 3.59
CA ASP A 131 -4.47 -3.88 2.79
C ASP A 131 -5.19 -4.56 1.60
N VAL A 132 -4.42 -4.89 0.56
CA VAL A 132 -4.87 -5.58 -0.66
C VAL A 132 -4.19 -6.93 -0.74
N LEU A 133 -4.95 -8.01 -0.52
CA LEU A 133 -4.43 -9.38 -0.47
C LEU A 133 -4.45 -10.08 -1.85
N GLY A 134 -4.96 -9.39 -2.88
CA GLY A 134 -5.09 -9.91 -4.24
C GLY A 134 -6.34 -10.76 -4.46
N ASP A 135 -6.70 -11.01 -5.72
CA ASP A 135 -7.89 -11.81 -6.12
C ASP A 135 -9.19 -11.33 -5.44
N GLY A 136 -9.40 -10.01 -5.38
CA GLY A 136 -10.59 -9.40 -4.77
C GLY A 136 -10.68 -9.51 -3.25
N ASN A 137 -9.58 -9.89 -2.58
CA ASN A 137 -9.49 -9.99 -1.12
C ASN A 137 -8.82 -8.75 -0.53
N PHE A 138 -9.38 -8.24 0.58
CA PHE A 138 -8.88 -7.04 1.26
C PHE A 138 -8.94 -7.20 2.78
N VAL A 139 -8.09 -6.43 3.46
CA VAL A 139 -8.29 -6.08 4.87
C VAL A 139 -8.94 -4.69 4.91
N ILE A 140 -10.07 -4.59 5.60
CA ILE A 140 -10.78 -3.33 5.78
C ILE A 140 -10.97 -3.02 7.26
N ARG A 141 -11.13 -1.75 7.59
CA ARG A 141 -11.64 -1.28 8.87
C ARG A 141 -13.02 -0.65 8.71
N VAL A 142 -13.97 -1.06 9.55
CA VAL A 142 -15.33 -0.50 9.58
C VAL A 142 -15.40 0.58 10.67
N LEU A 143 -15.43 1.85 10.26
CA LEU A 143 -15.52 3.03 11.16
C LEU A 143 -16.43 4.10 10.54
N PRO A 144 -16.96 5.06 11.32
CA PRO A 144 -17.25 5.01 12.76
C PRO A 144 -18.71 4.62 13.07
N ASP A 145 -19.62 4.64 12.09
CA ASP A 145 -21.02 4.18 12.24
C ASP A 145 -21.12 2.69 11.91
N LEU A 146 -20.69 1.87 12.87
CA LEU A 146 -20.53 0.42 12.70
C LEU A 146 -21.79 -0.24 12.12
N SER A 147 -22.98 0.08 12.64
CA SER A 147 -24.23 -0.55 12.20
C SER A 147 -24.61 -0.16 10.78
N ALA A 148 -24.53 1.13 10.43
CA ALA A 148 -24.86 1.58 9.08
C ALA A 148 -23.83 1.09 8.04
N SER A 149 -22.54 1.11 8.39
CA SER A 149 -21.48 0.62 7.50
C SER A 149 -21.55 -0.89 7.31
N LEU A 150 -21.84 -1.68 8.36
CA LEU A 150 -22.02 -3.12 8.23
C LEU A 150 -23.24 -3.47 7.36
N ALA A 151 -24.33 -2.72 7.46
CA ALA A 151 -25.49 -2.92 6.59
C ALA A 151 -25.16 -2.71 5.10
N LYS A 152 -24.22 -1.82 4.78
CA LYS A 152 -23.73 -1.64 3.40
C LYS A 152 -22.85 -2.79 2.92
N LEU A 153 -22.16 -3.48 3.84
CA LEU A 153 -21.32 -4.65 3.51
C LEU A 153 -22.14 -5.94 3.38
N ASP A 154 -23.40 -5.94 3.81
CA ASP A 154 -24.36 -7.04 3.58
C ASP A 154 -24.98 -6.95 2.17
N ASP A 155 -24.11 -6.82 1.16
CA ASP A 155 -24.49 -6.77 -0.25
C ASP A 155 -24.09 -8.09 -0.92
N PRO A 156 -25.03 -9.01 -1.19
CA PRO A 156 -24.72 -10.30 -1.77
C PRO A 156 -24.33 -10.22 -3.25
N GLU A 157 -24.51 -9.09 -3.94
CA GLU A 157 -24.06 -8.89 -5.33
C GLU A 157 -22.59 -8.47 -5.38
N GLN A 158 -22.13 -7.74 -4.36
CA GLN A 158 -20.76 -7.21 -4.28
C GLN A 158 -19.84 -8.08 -3.44
N VAL A 159 -20.35 -8.61 -2.32
CA VAL A 159 -19.57 -9.33 -1.31
C VAL A 159 -19.81 -10.83 -1.43
N ARG A 160 -18.70 -11.57 -1.58
CA ARG A 160 -18.68 -13.03 -1.60
C ARG A 160 -18.53 -13.60 -0.21
N TRP A 161 -17.66 -12.98 0.60
CA TRP A 161 -17.35 -13.42 1.96
C TRP A 161 -16.88 -12.27 2.83
N LEU A 162 -17.21 -12.32 4.12
CA LEU A 162 -16.86 -11.32 5.12
C LEU A 162 -16.61 -12.01 6.46
N ALA A 163 -15.51 -11.69 7.14
CA ALA A 163 -15.18 -12.24 8.46
C ALA A 163 -14.34 -11.29 9.31
N ASP A 164 -14.35 -11.49 10.62
CA ASP A 164 -13.50 -10.73 11.55
C ASP A 164 -12.02 -11.10 11.37
N LEU A 165 -11.15 -10.09 11.32
CA LEU A 165 -9.71 -10.29 11.29
C LEU A 165 -9.23 -10.69 12.69
N GLN A 166 -8.71 -11.92 12.83
CA GLN A 166 -8.13 -12.39 14.08
C GLN A 166 -6.70 -11.85 14.29
N PRO A 167 -6.25 -11.57 15.52
CA PRO A 167 -4.87 -11.17 15.84
C PRO A 167 -3.81 -12.06 15.22
N GLY A 168 -4.04 -13.38 15.22
CA GLY A 168 -3.06 -14.34 14.70
C GLY A 168 -2.75 -14.19 13.21
N TYR A 169 -3.68 -13.67 12.41
CA TYR A 169 -3.47 -13.42 10.98
C TYR A 169 -2.75 -12.10 10.69
N ARG A 170 -2.36 -11.35 11.72
CA ARG A 170 -1.50 -10.16 11.61
C ARG A 170 -0.02 -10.48 11.86
N ILE A 171 0.33 -11.75 12.05
CA ILE A 171 1.68 -12.18 12.42
C ILE A 171 2.20 -13.17 11.38
N HIS A 172 3.41 -12.93 10.87
CA HIS A 172 4.08 -13.87 9.99
C HIS A 172 4.24 -15.26 10.65
N PRO A 173 3.94 -16.38 9.94
CA PRO A 173 3.99 -17.73 10.52
C PRO A 173 5.33 -18.10 11.19
N ASP A 174 6.45 -17.64 10.65
CA ASP A 174 7.79 -17.91 11.20
C ASP A 174 7.97 -17.37 12.63
N LEU A 175 7.30 -16.26 12.97
CA LEU A 175 7.30 -15.69 14.32
C LEU A 175 6.47 -16.52 15.31
N LEU A 176 5.61 -17.41 14.81
CA LEU A 176 4.84 -18.34 15.63
C LEU A 176 5.57 -19.68 15.80
N ALA A 177 6.37 -20.07 14.80
CA ALA A 177 7.12 -21.32 14.79
C ALA A 177 8.48 -21.21 15.51
N THR A 178 9.16 -20.07 15.38
CA THR A 178 10.53 -19.85 15.88
C THR A 178 10.69 -18.46 16.51
N ASN A 179 11.25 -18.41 17.72
CA ASN A 179 11.49 -17.16 18.45
C ASN A 179 12.91 -16.59 18.26
N SER A 180 13.55 -16.88 17.13
CA SER A 180 14.95 -16.47 16.90
C SER A 180 15.11 -15.07 16.28
N HIS A 181 14.01 -14.37 16.00
CA HIS A 181 14.06 -13.05 15.38
C HIS A 181 14.02 -11.96 16.44
N ASP A 182 15.03 -11.09 16.44
CA ASP A 182 15.14 -9.94 17.34
C ASP A 182 14.80 -8.62 16.63
N LYS A 183 14.74 -8.60 15.30
CA LYS A 183 14.34 -7.45 14.47
C LYS A 183 13.09 -7.76 13.67
N LEU A 184 12.07 -6.91 13.82
CA LEU A 184 10.75 -7.06 13.22
C LEU A 184 10.36 -5.81 12.44
N ALA A 185 9.65 -6.05 11.34
CA ALA A 185 8.89 -5.05 10.63
C ALA A 185 7.46 -5.10 11.14
N VAL A 186 6.88 -3.93 11.41
CA VAL A 186 5.46 -3.78 11.77
C VAL A 186 4.84 -2.83 10.77
N ILE A 187 3.79 -3.27 10.08
CA ILE A 187 3.04 -2.45 9.14
C ILE A 187 1.93 -1.74 9.93
N PRO A 188 2.02 -0.41 10.12
CA PRO A 188 0.97 0.35 10.73
C PRO A 188 -0.23 0.49 9.78
N ALA A 189 -1.41 0.72 10.35
CA ALA A 189 -2.59 1.04 9.56
C ALA A 189 -2.40 2.36 8.79
N SER A 190 -2.96 2.42 7.58
CA SER A 190 -2.85 3.58 6.69
C SER A 190 -3.75 4.75 7.11
N ASP A 191 -4.70 4.52 8.02
CA ASP A 191 -5.75 5.44 8.42
C ASP A 191 -5.50 6.07 9.80
N LEU A 192 -4.25 6.07 10.28
CA LEU A 192 -3.90 6.74 11.53
C LEU A 192 -4.02 8.26 11.39
N ALA A 193 -4.61 8.89 12.40
CA ALA A 193 -4.69 10.34 12.48
C ALA A 193 -3.29 10.99 12.59
N VAL A 194 -3.22 12.30 12.38
CA VAL A 194 -1.99 13.08 12.55
C VAL A 194 -1.39 12.82 13.95
N GLY A 195 -0.12 12.41 13.98
CA GLY A 195 0.59 12.03 15.22
C GLY A 195 0.47 10.56 15.60
N GLY A 196 -0.47 9.81 15.01
CA GLY A 196 -0.75 8.41 15.35
C GLY A 196 0.45 7.48 15.16
N TYR A 197 1.31 7.71 14.16
CA TYR A 197 2.54 6.92 13.97
C TYR A 197 3.58 7.15 15.08
N ALA A 198 3.69 8.38 15.60
CA ALA A 198 4.60 8.69 16.69
C ALA A 198 4.08 8.13 18.03
N GLU A 199 2.76 8.11 18.23
CA GLU A 199 2.12 7.45 19.35
C GLU A 199 2.31 5.93 19.27
N LEU A 200 2.05 5.33 18.10
CA LEU A 200 2.29 3.91 17.86
C LEU A 200 3.75 3.54 18.16
N SER A 201 4.72 4.32 17.67
CA SER A 201 6.14 4.09 17.96
C SER A 201 6.45 4.04 19.45
N ARG A 202 5.78 4.84 20.28
CA ARG A 202 5.94 4.80 21.74
C ARG A 202 5.22 3.61 22.36
N ASP A 203 4.03 3.29 21.87
CA ASP A 203 3.24 2.17 22.38
C ASP A 203 3.87 0.81 22.04
N LEU A 204 4.56 0.70 20.90
CA LEU A 204 5.34 -0.50 20.57
C LEU A 204 6.44 -0.78 21.62
N ILE A 205 7.05 0.25 22.23
CA ILE A 205 7.94 0.08 23.38
C ILE A 205 7.17 -0.44 24.59
N ASN A 206 6.00 0.14 24.88
CA ASN A 206 5.14 -0.31 25.98
C ASN A 206 4.64 -1.75 25.79
N PHE A 207 4.54 -2.23 24.55
CA PHE A 207 4.20 -3.61 24.23
C PHE A 207 5.35 -4.61 24.46
N GLY A 208 6.57 -4.13 24.66
CA GLY A 208 7.73 -4.95 24.98
C GLY A 208 8.91 -4.85 24.00
N ALA A 209 8.88 -3.90 23.06
CA ALA A 209 10.03 -3.62 22.21
C ALA A 209 11.17 -2.95 22.99
N SER A 210 12.41 -3.29 22.66
CA SER A 210 13.60 -2.59 23.17
C SER A 210 13.84 -1.27 22.42
N THR A 211 13.56 -1.27 21.12
CA THR A 211 13.55 -0.06 20.27
C THR A 211 12.40 -0.14 19.27
N ALA A 212 11.84 1.00 18.92
CA ALA A 212 10.80 1.12 17.91
C ALA A 212 10.93 2.47 17.22
N TRP A 213 10.87 2.47 15.90
CA TRP A 213 10.81 3.66 15.05
C TRP A 213 9.76 3.45 13.98
N CYS A 214 8.89 4.43 13.77
CA CYS A 214 7.82 4.37 12.77
C CYS A 214 7.97 5.45 11.72
N GLY A 215 7.97 5.04 10.45
CA GLY A 215 7.52 5.83 9.33
C GLY A 215 6.01 5.68 9.11
N ILE A 216 5.51 6.20 7.98
CA ILE A 216 4.09 6.15 7.63
C ILE A 216 3.65 4.73 7.22
N THR A 217 4.53 3.98 6.54
CA THR A 217 4.20 2.66 5.97
C THR A 217 4.85 1.50 6.69
N LEU A 218 5.82 1.77 7.56
CA LEU A 218 6.62 0.74 8.21
C LEU A 218 7.16 1.26 9.55
N CYS A 219 7.04 0.44 10.58
CA CYS A 219 7.81 0.56 11.79
C CYS A 219 8.89 -0.53 11.84
N GLN A 220 10.08 -0.16 12.29
CA GLN A 220 11.16 -1.07 12.61
C GLN A 220 11.23 -1.24 14.11
N VAL A 221 11.26 -2.49 14.57
CA VAL A 221 11.21 -2.85 15.98
C VAL A 221 12.35 -3.80 16.30
N SER A 222 13.03 -3.57 17.41
CA SER A 222 13.89 -4.58 18.03
C SER A 222 13.25 -5.13 19.29
N ILE A 223 13.40 -6.43 19.55
CA ILE A 223 12.87 -7.12 20.72
C ILE A 223 13.97 -7.90 21.42
N ASN A 224 13.84 -8.07 22.73
CA ASN A 224 14.69 -8.97 23.50
C ASN A 224 14.07 -10.37 23.53
N GLU A 225 14.90 -11.39 23.76
CA GLU A 225 14.44 -12.77 23.97
C GLU A 225 13.39 -12.82 25.10
N GLY A 226 12.30 -13.55 24.86
CA GLY A 226 11.21 -13.71 25.83
C GLY A 226 10.26 -12.52 25.94
N SER A 227 10.37 -11.51 25.08
CA SER A 227 9.40 -10.41 25.03
C SER A 227 8.01 -10.87 24.61
N ASP A 228 6.97 -10.32 25.27
CA ASP A 228 5.55 -10.50 24.88
C ASP A 228 5.13 -9.58 23.72
N PHE A 229 6.08 -8.84 23.12
CA PHE A 229 5.83 -7.84 22.09
C PHE A 229 4.92 -8.32 20.95
N ILE A 230 5.24 -9.46 20.33
CA ILE A 230 4.49 -9.98 19.16
C ILE A 230 3.02 -10.20 19.54
N PHE A 231 2.78 -10.71 20.75
CA PHE A 231 1.42 -10.92 21.25
C PHE A 231 0.72 -9.58 21.47
N ASN A 232 1.30 -8.68 22.26
CA ASN A 232 0.68 -7.40 22.60
C ASN A 232 0.41 -6.53 21.37
N ALA A 233 1.38 -6.43 20.46
CA ALA A 233 1.26 -5.63 19.24
C ALA A 233 0.20 -6.18 18.28
N ALA A 234 0.04 -7.51 18.18
CA ALA A 234 -0.93 -8.11 17.29
C ALA A 234 -2.40 -7.91 17.72
N PHE A 235 -2.66 -7.44 18.94
CA PHE A 235 -4.02 -7.05 19.37
C PHE A 235 -4.28 -5.55 19.17
N ASP A 236 -3.27 -4.74 18.89
CA ASP A 236 -3.47 -3.30 18.66
C ASP A 236 -4.09 -3.08 17.27
N GLY A 237 -5.20 -2.36 17.22
CA GLY A 237 -5.92 -2.08 15.97
C GLY A 237 -5.12 -1.27 14.96
N ARG A 238 -4.08 -0.54 15.40
CA ARG A 238 -3.18 0.23 14.54
C ARG A 238 -2.11 -0.62 13.86
N VAL A 239 -1.99 -1.91 14.21
CA VAL A 239 -1.05 -2.86 13.60
C VAL A 239 -1.80 -3.76 12.62
N VAL A 240 -1.40 -3.71 11.35
CA VAL A 240 -1.96 -4.53 10.27
C VAL A 240 -1.16 -5.82 10.09
N TRP A 241 0.17 -5.75 10.22
CA TRP A 241 1.05 -6.90 9.99
C TRP A 241 2.34 -6.80 10.80
N ILE A 242 2.90 -7.95 11.19
CA ILE A 242 4.18 -8.11 11.89
C ILE A 242 4.97 -9.22 11.23
N GLU A 243 6.21 -8.95 10.83
CA GLU A 243 7.07 -9.95 10.18
C GLU A 243 8.55 -9.83 10.57
N PRO A 244 9.35 -10.90 10.40
CA PRO A 244 10.79 -10.81 10.53
C PRO A 244 11.39 -9.88 9.48
N VAL A 245 12.41 -9.12 9.86
CA VAL A 245 13.23 -8.39 8.88
C VAL A 245 14.35 -9.29 8.40
N ALA A 246 14.51 -9.43 7.08
CA ALA A 246 15.70 -10.03 6.51
C ALA A 246 16.88 -9.06 6.60
N GLU A 247 18.04 -9.54 7.04
CA GLU A 247 19.25 -8.72 7.01
C GLU A 247 19.71 -8.54 5.55
N MET A 248 19.81 -7.28 5.11
CA MET A 248 20.45 -6.97 3.84
C MET A 248 21.95 -7.24 3.96
N THR A 249 22.42 -8.24 3.22
CA THR A 249 23.86 -8.53 3.11
C THR A 249 24.44 -7.84 1.89
N VAL A 250 25.53 -7.09 2.10
CA VAL A 250 26.24 -6.43 1.00
C VAL A 250 26.91 -7.50 0.13
N HIS A 251 26.45 -7.64 -1.11
CA HIS A 251 27.19 -8.37 -2.14
C HIS A 251 28.05 -7.38 -2.92
N ASN A 252 29.31 -7.73 -3.19
CA ASN A 252 30.23 -6.85 -3.92
C ASN A 252 29.66 -6.53 -5.32
N ALA A 253 29.41 -5.25 -5.56
CA ALA A 253 28.79 -4.72 -6.77
C ALA A 253 29.80 -4.62 -7.93
N VAL A 254 30.19 -5.76 -8.53
CA VAL A 254 30.88 -5.78 -9.84
C VAL A 254 29.84 -5.90 -10.96
N VAL A 255 28.81 -5.03 -10.93
CA VAL A 255 27.64 -5.16 -11.83
C VAL A 255 27.94 -4.61 -13.23
N ARG A 256 28.79 -3.58 -13.36
CA ARG A 256 29.12 -2.96 -14.66
C ARG A 256 29.78 -3.92 -15.66
N ALA A 257 30.58 -4.88 -15.18
CA ALA A 257 31.26 -5.85 -16.05
C ALA A 257 30.35 -7.01 -16.48
N ILE A 258 29.30 -7.31 -15.70
CA ILE A 258 28.39 -8.44 -15.92
C ILE A 258 27.14 -8.01 -16.70
N SER A 259 26.66 -6.78 -16.51
CA SER A 259 25.42 -6.29 -17.14
C SER A 259 25.56 -6.05 -18.65
N GLY A 260 26.78 -6.08 -19.20
CA GLY A 260 27.01 -5.99 -20.64
C GLY A 260 26.37 -4.77 -21.30
N VAL A 261 26.10 -3.71 -20.54
CA VAL A 261 25.40 -2.52 -21.01
C VAL A 261 26.22 -1.89 -22.13
N VAL A 262 25.76 -2.12 -23.36
CA VAL A 262 26.30 -1.52 -24.57
C VAL A 262 25.80 -0.09 -24.61
N SER A 263 26.69 0.86 -24.91
CA SER A 263 26.30 2.26 -25.05
C SER A 263 25.18 2.41 -26.08
N VAL A 264 24.02 2.91 -25.65
CA VAL A 264 22.84 3.19 -26.48
C VAL A 264 23.05 4.44 -27.34
N GLU A 265 24.12 5.20 -27.10
CA GLU A 265 24.47 6.41 -27.88
C GLU A 265 24.71 6.12 -29.37
N ASN A 266 25.01 4.87 -29.75
CA ASN A 266 25.33 4.53 -31.14
C ASN A 266 24.13 4.13 -32.02
N ASP A 267 22.96 3.80 -31.45
CA ASP A 267 21.82 3.24 -32.21
C ASP A 267 20.51 4.04 -32.09
N ALA A 268 20.46 5.09 -31.27
CA ALA A 268 19.27 5.95 -31.15
C ALA A 268 19.38 7.18 -32.07
N THR A 269 18.41 7.35 -32.98
CA THR A 269 18.29 8.52 -33.88
C THR A 269 17.56 9.71 -33.25
N PHE A 270 17.23 9.63 -31.96
CA PHE A 270 16.50 10.64 -31.18
C PHE A 270 17.20 10.91 -29.86
N THR A 271 17.05 12.15 -29.34
CA THR A 271 17.69 12.59 -28.09
C THR A 271 17.01 11.92 -26.89
N LEU A 272 17.69 10.96 -26.27
CA LEU A 272 17.33 10.39 -24.97
C LEU A 272 18.20 11.06 -23.91
N ASP A 273 17.75 12.17 -23.33
CA ASP A 273 18.49 12.95 -22.32
C ASP A 273 18.04 12.70 -20.87
N GLY A 274 17.05 11.82 -20.67
CA GLY A 274 16.48 11.52 -19.35
C GLY A 274 15.66 12.67 -18.76
N SER A 275 15.30 13.69 -19.54
CA SER A 275 14.46 14.79 -19.07
C SER A 275 13.06 14.31 -18.68
N GLY A 276 12.62 14.68 -17.47
CA GLY A 276 11.33 14.25 -16.92
C GLY A 276 11.36 12.93 -16.14
N GLU A 277 12.48 12.21 -16.13
CA GLU A 277 12.64 10.98 -15.36
C GLU A 277 13.20 11.26 -13.95
N MET A 278 12.69 10.56 -12.95
CA MET A 278 13.22 10.57 -11.57
C MET A 278 13.75 9.18 -11.23
N ILE A 279 15.03 9.10 -10.89
CA ILE A 279 15.68 7.86 -10.47
C ILE A 279 15.91 7.93 -8.97
N ALA A 280 15.28 7.00 -8.22
CA ALA A 280 15.56 6.81 -6.81
C ALA A 280 16.72 5.82 -6.65
N ILE A 281 17.82 6.26 -6.03
CA ILE A 281 18.97 5.43 -5.72
C ILE A 281 19.01 5.21 -4.20
N ALA A 282 18.81 3.97 -3.77
CA ALA A 282 18.98 3.56 -2.38
C ALA A 282 20.39 2.95 -2.22
N ASP A 283 21.37 3.79 -1.90
CA ASP A 283 22.76 3.40 -1.65
C ASP A 283 23.29 4.18 -0.41
N THR A 284 24.54 3.96 -0.08
CA THR A 284 25.35 4.70 0.90
C THR A 284 25.52 6.19 0.60
N GLY A 285 25.14 6.64 -0.61
CA GLY A 285 25.16 8.05 -1.02
C GLY A 285 25.61 8.24 -2.47
N LEU A 286 25.81 9.50 -2.86
CA LEU A 286 26.40 9.92 -4.13
C LEU A 286 27.51 10.94 -3.81
N ASP A 287 28.65 10.87 -4.51
CA ASP A 287 29.73 11.86 -4.46
C ASP A 287 29.47 12.99 -5.48
#